data_AF-A0A6M4BLG6-F1
#
_entry.id   AF-A0A6M4BLG6-F1
#
_cell.length_a   1.000
_cell.length_b   1.000
_cell.length_c   1.000
_cell.angle_alpha   90.00
_cell.angle_beta   90.00
_cell.angle_gamma   90.00
#
_symmetry.space_group_name_H-M   'P 1'
#
loop_
_entity.id
_entity.type
_entity.pdbx_description
1 polymer ?
#
loop_
_entity_poly.entity_id
_entity_poly.type
_entity_poly.pdbx_seq_one_letter_code
_entity_poly.pdbx_strand_id
1 'polypeptide(L)'
;YKAAVLSQSQGQIYLLDYGLASKFLDSEGKHKDFGMDARKAHDGTLEYSSRDSHIGAHSRRSDLETLGYNILDWLTGTLPWKTPEVLAEHELVHALKKNFMNNITLLLKTCFKTEFYPQFIEKYLQYITSLDFTEKPDYDYCRNLFRSELTKLGNKDVALNFMEPVIPMNRNKLCYSKRFGKKNTPPNFLALNGIKKAYERENVFSLE
;
A
#
# COMPACT_ATOMS: atom_id res chain seq x y z
N TYR A 1 6.92 -22.49 -18.70
CA TYR A 1 7.11 -22.36 -17.24
C TYR A 1 5.89 -21.76 -16.54
N LYS A 2 5.53 -20.49 -16.78
CA LYS A 2 4.38 -19.82 -16.13
C LYS A 2 3.01 -20.55 -16.29
N ALA A 3 2.74 -21.11 -17.48
CA ALA A 3 1.52 -21.91 -17.72
C ALA A 3 1.47 -23.19 -16.88
N ALA A 4 2.61 -23.85 -16.67
CA ALA A 4 2.72 -25.09 -15.89
C ALA A 4 2.54 -24.86 -14.39
N VAL A 5 3.00 -23.70 -13.88
CA VAL A 5 2.79 -23.29 -12.48
C VAL A 5 1.30 -23.04 -12.22
N LEU A 6 0.60 -22.38 -13.14
CA LEU A 6 -0.84 -22.13 -13.03
C LEU A 6 -1.68 -23.42 -13.13
N SER A 7 -1.28 -24.35 -14.00
CA SER A 7 -1.99 -25.63 -14.15
C SER A 7 -1.83 -26.52 -12.92
N GLN A 8 -0.70 -26.43 -12.21
CA GLN A 8 -0.46 -27.20 -10.99
C GLN A 8 -1.18 -26.63 -9.76
N SER A 9 -1.31 -25.30 -9.66
CA SER A 9 -1.98 -24.67 -8.51
C SER A 9 -3.49 -24.49 -8.67
N GLN A 10 -4.08 -24.82 -9.83
CA GLN A 10 -5.49 -24.57 -10.15
C GLN A 10 -5.92 -23.11 -9.89
N GLY A 11 -5.00 -22.15 -10.07
CA GLY A 11 -5.27 -20.73 -9.78
C GLY A 11 -5.25 -20.36 -8.29
N GLN A 12 -4.77 -21.23 -7.40
CA GLN A 12 -4.53 -20.91 -6.00
C GLN A 12 -3.23 -20.10 -5.83
N ILE A 13 -3.27 -19.12 -4.93
CA ILE A 13 -2.11 -18.32 -4.50
C ILE A 13 -1.76 -18.71 -3.08
N TYR A 14 -0.46 -18.82 -2.81
CA TYR A 14 0.09 -19.12 -1.48
C TYR A 14 1.00 -17.98 -1.03
N LEU A 15 0.89 -17.60 0.25
CA LEU A 15 1.86 -16.73 0.90
C LEU A 15 2.96 -17.61 1.51
N LEU A 16 4.20 -17.31 1.17
CA LEU A 16 5.39 -18.02 1.61
C LEU A 16 6.31 -17.11 2.42
N ASP A 17 7.31 -17.72 3.05
CA ASP A 17 8.32 -17.06 3.88
C ASP A 17 7.77 -16.36 5.12
N TYR A 18 7.80 -17.09 6.24
CA TYR A 18 7.38 -16.61 7.55
C TYR A 18 8.59 -16.24 8.44
N GLY A 19 9.78 -16.03 7.86
CA GLY A 19 11.01 -15.76 8.60
C GLY A 19 10.95 -14.48 9.47
N LEU A 20 10.18 -13.49 9.03
CA LEU A 20 9.92 -12.24 9.77
C LEU A 20 8.54 -12.21 10.45
N ALA A 21 7.80 -13.33 10.46
CA ALA A 21 6.48 -13.37 11.06
C ALA A 21 6.55 -13.14 12.58
N SER A 22 5.66 -12.30 13.10
CA SER A 22 5.58 -11.98 14.52
C SER A 22 4.25 -12.42 15.10
N LYS A 23 4.27 -13.00 16.31
CA LYS A 23 3.04 -13.30 17.05
C LYS A 23 2.46 -11.99 17.59
N PHE A 24 1.30 -11.59 17.09
CA PHE A 24 0.58 -10.42 17.58
C PHE A 24 -0.24 -10.70 18.86
N LEU A 25 -0.47 -11.97 19.20
CA LEU A 25 -1.10 -12.40 20.45
C LEU A 25 -0.06 -12.68 21.54
N ASP A 26 -0.41 -12.37 22.78
CA ASP A 26 0.32 -12.80 23.97
C ASP A 26 -0.04 -14.24 24.40
N SER A 27 0.48 -14.67 25.55
CA SER A 27 0.22 -16.00 26.10
C SER A 27 -1.22 -16.22 26.55
N GLU A 28 -1.97 -15.15 26.78
CA GLU A 28 -3.38 -15.18 27.21
C GLU A 28 -4.34 -15.10 26.02
N GLY A 29 -3.81 -14.94 24.80
CA GLY A 29 -4.60 -14.80 23.58
C GLY A 29 -5.14 -13.38 23.37
N LYS A 30 -4.63 -12.38 24.11
CA LYS A 30 -4.95 -10.97 23.89
C LYS A 30 -4.00 -10.38 22.84
N HIS A 31 -4.50 -9.44 22.04
CA HIS A 31 -3.64 -8.68 21.13
C HIS A 31 -2.65 -7.85 21.96
N LYS A 32 -1.35 -7.97 21.62
CA LYS A 32 -0.30 -7.17 22.25
C LYS A 32 -0.59 -5.68 22.07
N ASP A 33 -0.43 -4.91 23.13
CA ASP A 33 -0.61 -3.47 23.06
C ASP A 33 0.46 -2.82 22.17
N PHE A 34 0.21 -1.58 21.75
CA PHE A 34 1.16 -0.84 20.92
C PHE A 34 2.52 -0.74 21.63
N GLY A 35 3.58 -1.13 20.92
CA GLY A 35 4.95 -1.07 21.40
C GLY A 35 5.91 -0.96 20.23
N MET A 36 6.86 -0.04 20.35
CA MET A 36 7.93 0.15 19.38
C MET A 36 9.11 -0.77 19.74
N ASP A 37 9.72 -1.41 18.75
CA ASP A 37 10.95 -2.18 18.90
C ASP A 37 11.94 -1.73 17.83
N ALA A 38 12.93 -0.90 18.22
CA ALA A 38 13.92 -0.37 17.29
C ALA A 38 14.72 -1.47 16.57
N ARG A 39 14.81 -2.68 17.14
CA ARG A 39 15.50 -3.82 16.51
C ARG A 39 14.71 -4.43 15.35
N LYS A 40 13.41 -4.13 15.27
CA LYS A 40 12.49 -4.56 14.21
C LYS A 40 12.04 -3.39 13.32
N ALA A 41 12.55 -2.20 13.60
CA ALA A 41 12.24 -1.02 12.81
C ALA A 41 12.75 -1.20 11.39
N HIS A 42 11.91 -0.85 10.42
CA HIS A 42 12.19 -1.00 8.99
C HIS A 42 12.33 -2.46 8.52
N ASP A 43 11.86 -3.43 9.31
CA ASP A 43 11.78 -4.82 8.85
C ASP A 43 10.85 -4.94 7.63
N GLY A 44 11.25 -5.83 6.71
CA GLY A 44 10.53 -6.11 5.47
C GLY A 44 11.01 -5.27 4.28
N THR A 45 10.20 -5.25 3.22
CA THR A 45 10.51 -4.52 1.99
C THR A 45 10.05 -3.07 2.12
N LEU A 46 11.00 -2.14 2.20
CA LEU A 46 10.78 -0.72 2.52
C LEU A 46 9.65 -0.06 1.72
N GLU A 47 9.49 -0.42 0.45
CA GLU A 47 8.44 0.06 -0.45
C GLU A 47 7.02 -0.26 0.06
N TYR A 48 6.85 -1.42 0.69
CA TYR A 48 5.56 -2.01 1.03
C TYR A 48 5.32 -2.15 2.53
N SER A 49 6.34 -2.05 3.39
CA SER A 49 6.19 -2.09 4.85
C SER A 49 5.20 -1.01 5.32
N SER A 50 4.36 -1.33 6.30
CA SER A 50 3.37 -0.38 6.84
C SER A 50 4.02 0.77 7.63
N ARG A 51 3.26 1.83 7.94
CA ARG A 51 3.71 2.91 8.85
C ARG A 51 4.15 2.37 10.21
N ASP A 52 3.42 1.42 10.78
CA ASP A 52 3.77 0.80 12.07
C ASP A 52 5.11 0.03 11.98
N SER A 53 5.35 -0.65 10.86
CA SER A 53 6.58 -1.41 10.63
C SER A 53 7.84 -0.53 10.61
N HIS A 54 7.73 0.74 10.19
CA HIS A 54 8.85 1.68 10.23
C HIS A 54 9.34 1.95 11.66
N ILE A 55 8.50 1.75 12.67
CA ILE A 55 8.85 1.94 14.09
C ILE A 55 8.93 0.61 14.86
N GLY A 56 8.95 -0.52 14.14
CA GLY A 56 9.03 -1.86 14.71
C GLY A 56 7.76 -2.32 15.44
N ALA A 57 6.62 -1.66 15.16
CA ALA A 57 5.32 -2.07 15.64
C ALA A 57 4.64 -2.95 14.58
N HIS A 58 4.10 -4.10 14.99
CA HIS A 58 3.44 -5.03 14.08
C HIS A 58 2.06 -5.39 14.60
N SER A 59 1.05 -5.22 13.75
CA SER A 59 -0.34 -5.52 14.06
C SER A 59 -1.07 -6.06 12.83
N ARG A 60 -2.32 -6.47 13.02
CA ARG A 60 -3.17 -6.93 11.92
C ARG A 60 -3.46 -5.83 10.88
N ARG A 61 -3.57 -4.56 11.29
CA ARG A 61 -3.78 -3.45 10.34
C ARG A 61 -2.54 -3.19 9.48
N SER A 62 -1.35 -3.46 10.00
CA SER A 62 -0.08 -3.35 9.28
C SER A 62 -0.08 -4.24 8.04
N ASP A 63 -0.53 -5.50 8.16
CA ASP A 63 -0.61 -6.44 7.04
C ASP A 63 -1.60 -5.97 5.95
N LEU A 64 -2.74 -5.40 6.36
CA LEU A 64 -3.73 -4.85 5.43
C LEU A 64 -3.22 -3.59 4.71
N GLU A 65 -2.47 -2.74 5.41
CA GLU A 65 -1.82 -1.56 4.85
C GLU A 65 -0.77 -1.95 3.81
N THR A 66 0.09 -2.92 4.14
CA THR A 66 1.06 -3.50 3.20
C THR A 66 0.38 -4.10 1.98
N LEU A 67 -0.73 -4.82 2.15
CA LEU A 67 -1.53 -5.31 1.01
C LEU A 67 -2.09 -4.16 0.18
N GLY A 68 -2.54 -3.07 0.81
CA GLY A 68 -3.02 -1.87 0.13
C GLY A 68 -1.95 -1.24 -0.77
N TYR A 69 -0.72 -1.12 -0.29
CA TYR A 69 0.40 -0.63 -1.10
C TYR A 69 0.74 -1.55 -2.26
N ASN A 70 0.72 -2.87 -2.04
CA ASN A 70 0.91 -3.85 -3.12
C ASN A 70 -0.17 -3.71 -4.21
N ILE A 71 -1.45 -3.60 -3.82
CA ILE A 71 -2.56 -3.42 -4.76
C ILE A 71 -2.39 -2.12 -5.57
N LEU A 72 -2.02 -1.01 -4.93
CA LEU A 72 -1.76 0.25 -5.64
C LEU A 72 -0.61 0.11 -6.64
N ASP A 73 0.48 -0.54 -6.25
CA ASP A 73 1.63 -0.74 -7.12
C ASP A 73 1.31 -1.70 -8.28
N TRP A 74 0.54 -2.76 -8.05
CA TRP A 74 0.10 -3.66 -9.13
C TRP A 74 -0.84 -2.96 -10.12
N LEU A 75 -1.72 -2.07 -9.64
CA LEU A 75 -2.67 -1.34 -10.48
C LEU A 75 -2.02 -0.20 -11.27
N THR A 76 -1.03 0.48 -10.70
CA THR A 76 -0.51 1.75 -11.23
C THR A 76 0.99 1.72 -11.58
N GLY A 77 1.74 0.74 -11.08
CA GLY A 77 3.20 0.69 -11.14
C GLY A 77 3.89 1.85 -10.43
N THR A 78 3.16 2.60 -9.59
CA THR A 78 3.63 3.84 -8.98
C THR A 78 3.26 3.87 -7.50
N LEU A 79 4.27 4.07 -6.64
CA LEU A 79 4.09 4.54 -5.27
C LEU A 79 4.90 5.84 -5.11
N PRO A 80 4.39 6.88 -4.44
CA PRO A 80 5.08 8.18 -4.38
C PRO A 80 6.48 8.14 -3.77
N TRP A 81 6.72 7.19 -2.87
CA TRP A 81 8.00 6.97 -2.17
C TRP A 81 8.90 5.91 -2.83
N LYS A 82 8.45 5.25 -3.91
CA LYS A 82 9.21 4.19 -4.60
C LYS A 82 10.13 4.80 -5.67
N THR A 83 11.03 5.69 -5.26
CA THR A 83 12.14 6.17 -6.10
C THR A 83 13.48 5.90 -5.42
N PRO A 84 14.57 5.66 -6.16
CA PRO A 84 15.88 5.35 -5.56
C PRO A 84 16.35 6.40 -4.55
N GLU A 85 16.08 7.68 -4.83
CA GLU A 85 16.48 8.79 -3.97
C GLU A 85 15.72 8.78 -2.65
N VAL A 86 14.42 8.48 -2.69
CA VAL A 86 13.57 8.44 -1.48
C VAL A 86 13.82 7.16 -0.69
N LEU A 87 14.00 6.02 -1.36
CA LEU A 87 14.25 4.72 -0.70
C LEU A 87 15.62 4.65 -0.02
N ALA A 88 16.53 5.58 -0.29
CA ALA A 88 17.78 5.72 0.44
C ALA A 88 17.58 6.26 1.88
N GLU A 89 16.42 6.85 2.17
CA GLU A 89 16.10 7.52 3.43
C GLU A 89 14.85 6.90 4.09
N HIS A 90 15.03 5.97 5.03
CA HIS A 90 13.94 5.26 5.71
C HIS A 90 12.90 6.22 6.36
N GLU A 91 13.38 7.28 7.00
CA GLU A 91 12.54 8.27 7.67
C GLU A 91 11.73 9.11 6.67
N LEU A 92 12.30 9.43 5.51
CA LEU A 92 11.58 10.12 4.44
C LEU A 92 10.45 9.26 3.88
N VAL A 93 10.70 7.96 3.67
CA VAL A 93 9.66 7.00 3.26
C VAL A 93 8.54 6.94 4.31
N HIS A 94 8.91 6.85 5.60
CA HIS A 94 7.96 6.80 6.70
C HIS A 94 7.08 8.07 6.75
N ALA A 95 7.70 9.26 6.68
CA ALA A 95 7.02 10.54 6.66
C ALA A 95 6.07 10.67 5.46
N LEU A 96 6.50 10.24 4.27
CA LEU A 96 5.65 10.22 3.08
C LEU A 96 4.44 9.32 3.27
N LYS A 97 4.62 8.09 3.76
CA LYS A 97 3.51 7.18 4.04
C LYS A 97 2.53 7.77 5.04
N LYS A 98 3.00 8.40 6.13
CA LYS A 98 2.13 9.10 7.09
C LYS A 98 1.32 10.21 6.43
N ASN A 99 1.96 11.08 5.65
CA ASN A 99 1.31 12.19 4.98
C ASN A 99 0.26 11.74 3.96
N PHE A 100 0.59 10.73 3.15
CA PHE A 100 -0.33 10.17 2.16
C PHE A 100 -1.48 9.40 2.79
N MET A 101 -1.24 8.66 3.88
CA MET A 101 -2.31 7.95 4.59
C MET A 101 -3.25 8.92 5.31
N ASN A 102 -2.77 10.10 5.72
CA ASN A 102 -3.64 11.18 6.23
C ASN A 102 -4.47 11.85 5.12
N ASN A 103 -4.09 11.68 3.85
CA ASN A 103 -4.84 12.22 2.70
C ASN A 103 -4.89 11.19 1.56
N ILE A 104 -5.77 10.20 1.73
CA ILE A 104 -5.94 9.09 0.79
C ILE A 104 -6.29 9.58 -0.62
N THR A 105 -7.13 10.62 -0.74
CA THR A 105 -7.46 11.23 -2.02
C THR A 105 -6.21 11.72 -2.76
N LEU A 106 -5.29 12.40 -2.06
CA LEU A 106 -4.02 12.86 -2.65
C LEU A 106 -3.12 11.68 -3.05
N LEU A 107 -3.05 10.62 -2.24
CA LEU A 107 -2.32 9.40 -2.57
C LEU A 107 -2.82 8.80 -3.88
N LEU A 108 -4.14 8.60 -3.99
CA LEU A 108 -4.75 7.98 -5.17
C LEU A 108 -4.59 8.83 -6.42
N LYS A 109 -4.81 10.15 -6.33
CA LYS A 109 -4.54 11.06 -7.46
C LYS A 109 -3.09 11.00 -7.91
N THR A 110 -2.15 10.89 -6.98
CA THR A 110 -0.71 10.79 -7.28
C THR A 110 -0.37 9.46 -7.96
N CYS A 111 -0.90 8.34 -7.46
CA CYS A 111 -0.64 7.01 -8.03
C CYS A 111 -1.29 6.83 -9.41
N PHE A 112 -2.58 7.18 -9.53
CA PHE A 112 -3.33 7.02 -10.79
C PHE A 112 -3.05 8.12 -11.81
N LYS A 113 -2.50 9.27 -11.38
CA LYS A 113 -2.22 10.46 -12.20
C LYS A 113 -3.47 11.02 -12.89
N THR A 114 -4.60 10.91 -12.20
CA THR A 114 -5.91 11.35 -12.66
C THR A 114 -6.83 11.62 -11.47
N GLU A 115 -7.85 12.44 -11.70
CA GLU A 115 -8.95 12.69 -10.76
C GLU A 115 -9.90 11.49 -10.65
N PHE A 116 -9.84 10.56 -11.61
CA PHE A 116 -10.71 9.39 -11.68
C PHE A 116 -9.96 8.12 -11.27
N TYR A 117 -10.23 7.61 -10.08
CA TYR A 117 -9.66 6.36 -9.59
C TYR A 117 -10.76 5.46 -8.97
N PRO A 118 -10.52 4.14 -8.85
CA PRO A 118 -11.53 3.22 -8.34
C PRO A 118 -11.87 3.50 -6.86
N GLN A 119 -13.12 3.85 -6.60
CA GLN A 119 -13.58 4.30 -5.28
C GLN A 119 -13.49 3.21 -4.20
N PHE A 120 -13.52 1.93 -4.56
CA PHE A 120 -13.37 0.84 -3.59
C PHE A 120 -11.97 0.80 -2.95
N ILE A 121 -10.93 1.28 -3.67
CA ILE A 121 -9.58 1.37 -3.13
C ILE A 121 -9.50 2.49 -2.09
N GLU A 122 -10.14 3.64 -2.34
CA GLU A 122 -10.25 4.72 -1.37
C GLU A 122 -10.92 4.24 -0.08
N LYS A 123 -12.07 3.57 -0.20
CA LYS A 123 -12.79 2.99 0.94
C LYS A 123 -11.95 1.95 1.70
N TYR A 124 -11.18 1.13 1.00
CA TYR A 124 -10.30 0.14 1.61
C TYR A 124 -9.18 0.81 2.43
N LEU A 125 -8.51 1.83 1.87
CA LEU A 125 -7.44 2.54 2.57
C LEU A 125 -7.97 3.40 3.71
N GLN A 126 -9.10 4.07 3.53
CA GLN A 126 -9.78 4.82 4.60
C GLN A 126 -10.15 3.91 5.78
N TYR A 127 -10.65 2.71 5.49
CA TYR A 127 -10.94 1.71 6.51
C TYR A 127 -9.68 1.28 7.27
N ILE A 128 -8.57 1.05 6.58
CA ILE A 128 -7.30 0.72 7.25
C ILE A 128 -6.85 1.87 8.16
N THR A 129 -6.99 3.12 7.72
CA THR A 129 -6.61 4.29 8.54
C THR A 129 -7.48 4.49 9.76
N SER A 130 -8.72 3.98 9.76
CA SER A 130 -9.62 4.08 10.91
C SER A 130 -9.39 2.98 11.96
N LEU A 131 -8.62 1.94 11.64
CA LEU A 131 -8.38 0.83 12.57
C LEU A 131 -7.43 1.23 13.69
N ASP A 132 -7.83 0.94 14.93
CA ASP A 132 -6.90 0.99 16.05
C ASP A 132 -5.86 -0.13 15.97
N PHE A 133 -4.72 0.06 16.63
CA PHE A 133 -3.60 -0.88 16.57
C PHE A 133 -3.98 -2.31 17.02
N THR A 134 -4.80 -2.40 18.07
CA THR A 134 -5.26 -3.69 18.63
C THR A 134 -6.61 -4.13 18.09
N GLU A 135 -7.23 -3.37 17.17
CA GLU A 135 -8.54 -3.68 16.63
C GLU A 135 -8.50 -4.93 15.77
N LYS A 136 -9.59 -5.70 15.78
CA LYS A 136 -9.75 -6.84 14.87
C LYS A 136 -10.38 -6.32 13.58
N PRO A 137 -9.69 -6.40 12.43
CA PRO A 137 -10.28 -5.99 11.17
C PRO A 137 -11.53 -6.82 10.81
N ASP A 138 -12.53 -6.17 10.24
CA ASP A 138 -13.64 -6.76 9.51
C ASP A 138 -13.15 -7.16 8.11
N TYR A 139 -12.58 -8.36 8.06
CA TYR A 139 -12.09 -8.94 6.82
C TYR A 139 -13.20 -9.19 5.80
N ASP A 140 -14.46 -9.35 6.24
CA ASP A 140 -15.59 -9.52 5.32
C ASP A 140 -15.95 -8.22 4.62
N TYR A 141 -15.96 -7.10 5.35
CA TYR A 141 -16.06 -5.78 4.74
C TYR A 141 -14.98 -5.58 3.67
N CYS A 142 -13.72 -5.83 4.00
CA CYS A 142 -12.62 -5.74 3.02
C CYS A 142 -12.89 -6.62 1.79
N ARG A 143 -13.22 -7.91 1.97
CA ARG A 143 -13.54 -8.82 0.84
C ARG A 143 -14.72 -8.31 0.00
N ASN A 144 -15.75 -7.80 0.65
CA ASN A 144 -16.97 -7.36 -0.01
C ASN A 144 -16.77 -6.10 -0.85
N LEU A 145 -15.84 -5.21 -0.48
CA LEU A 145 -15.43 -4.08 -1.34
C LEU A 145 -14.97 -4.57 -2.72
N PHE A 146 -14.06 -5.55 -2.76
CA PHE A 146 -13.54 -6.08 -4.02
C PHE A 146 -14.56 -6.95 -4.77
N ARG A 147 -15.29 -7.82 -4.06
CA ARG A 147 -16.34 -8.67 -4.67
C ARG A 147 -17.45 -7.86 -5.34
N SER A 148 -17.85 -6.76 -4.71
CA SER A 148 -18.88 -5.87 -5.25
C SER A 148 -18.45 -5.27 -6.59
N GLU A 149 -17.18 -4.86 -6.71
CA GLU A 149 -16.63 -4.33 -7.96
C GLU A 149 -16.45 -5.41 -9.02
N LEU A 150 -16.00 -6.62 -8.65
CA LEU A 150 -15.94 -7.75 -9.57
C LEU A 150 -17.32 -8.12 -10.14
N THR A 151 -18.36 -8.07 -9.30
CA THR A 151 -19.74 -8.31 -9.72
C THR A 151 -20.21 -7.26 -10.74
N LYS A 152 -19.92 -5.97 -10.50
CA LYS A 152 -20.23 -4.87 -11.43
C LYS A 152 -19.51 -5.02 -12.78
N LEU A 153 -18.31 -5.61 -12.78
CA LEU A 153 -17.53 -5.91 -13.99
C LEU A 153 -18.04 -7.15 -14.74
N GLY A 154 -19.10 -7.80 -14.26
CA GLY A 154 -19.81 -8.87 -14.94
C GLY A 154 -19.46 -10.28 -14.47
N ASN A 155 -19.02 -10.46 -13.22
CA ASN A 155 -18.83 -11.76 -12.56
C ASN A 155 -18.23 -12.82 -13.49
N LYS A 156 -17.05 -12.52 -14.02
CA LYS A 156 -16.23 -13.57 -14.62
C LYS A 156 -15.63 -14.34 -13.46
N ASP A 157 -15.73 -15.66 -13.44
CA ASP A 157 -14.77 -16.48 -12.72
C ASP A 157 -13.39 -16.17 -13.33
N VAL A 158 -12.76 -15.11 -12.84
CA VAL A 158 -11.49 -14.62 -13.37
C VAL A 158 -10.44 -15.55 -12.80
N ALA A 159 -10.19 -16.64 -13.50
CA ALA A 159 -8.94 -17.35 -13.36
C ALA A 159 -7.80 -16.32 -13.44
N LEU A 160 -6.88 -16.37 -12.47
CA LEU A 160 -5.77 -15.42 -12.41
C LEU A 160 -4.97 -15.50 -13.71
N ASN A 161 -5.00 -14.40 -14.47
CA ASN A 161 -4.31 -14.34 -15.74
C ASN A 161 -2.93 -13.69 -15.55
N PHE A 162 -1.90 -14.52 -15.36
CA PHE A 162 -0.50 -14.09 -15.40
C PHE A 162 0.14 -14.30 -16.79
N MET A 163 -0.64 -14.78 -17.76
CA MET A 163 -0.16 -15.19 -19.09
C MET A 163 -0.26 -14.06 -20.09
N GLU A 164 -1.33 -13.27 -20.02
CA GLU A 164 -1.51 -12.10 -20.87
C GLU A 164 -1.39 -10.83 -20.02
N PRO A 165 -0.63 -9.81 -20.48
CA PRO A 165 -0.78 -8.49 -19.92
C PRO A 165 -2.23 -8.07 -20.19
N VAL A 166 -3.09 -8.12 -19.18
CA VAL A 166 -4.40 -7.50 -19.25
C VAL A 166 -4.13 -6.04 -19.55
N ILE A 167 -4.45 -5.61 -20.78
CA ILE A 167 -4.41 -4.21 -21.14
C ILE A 167 -5.25 -3.50 -20.07
N PRO A 168 -4.67 -2.58 -19.28
CA PRO A 168 -5.40 -1.96 -18.19
C PRO A 168 -6.72 -1.42 -18.74
N MET A 169 -7.80 -1.68 -18.00
CA MET A 169 -9.19 -1.30 -18.31
C MET A 169 -9.22 -0.15 -19.32
N ASN A 170 -9.78 -0.45 -20.51
CA ASN A 170 -9.99 0.44 -21.64
C ASN A 170 -9.61 1.91 -21.33
N ARG A 171 -8.37 2.28 -21.68
CA ARG A 171 -7.78 3.63 -21.52
C ARG A 171 -8.63 4.77 -22.11
N ASN A 172 -9.73 4.45 -22.78
CA ASN A 172 -10.69 5.38 -23.34
C ASN A 172 -11.82 5.79 -22.37
N LYS A 173 -11.99 5.10 -21.22
CA LYS A 173 -12.93 5.54 -20.16
C LYS A 173 -12.25 6.33 -19.02
N LEU A 174 -10.94 6.16 -18.85
CA LEU A 174 -10.10 7.10 -18.10
C LEU A 174 -9.62 8.13 -19.11
N CYS A 175 -10.17 9.34 -19.12
CA CYS A 175 -9.79 10.41 -20.04
C CYS A 175 -8.27 10.66 -19.97
N TYR A 176 -7.52 10.00 -20.86
CA TYR A 176 -6.09 10.17 -20.98
C TYR A 176 -5.85 11.46 -21.75
N SER A 177 -5.61 12.56 -21.04
CA SER A 177 -4.98 13.71 -21.67
C SER A 177 -3.60 13.24 -22.16
N LYS A 178 -3.42 13.16 -23.48
CA LYS A 178 -2.14 12.83 -24.12
C LYS A 178 -1.12 13.94 -23.89
N ARG A 179 -0.65 14.12 -22.66
CA ARG A 179 0.58 14.83 -22.27
C ARG A 179 1.13 14.08 -21.05
N PHE A 180 2.42 14.16 -20.78
CA PHE A 180 3.12 13.40 -19.72
C PHE A 180 3.54 11.98 -20.13
N GLY A 181 4.45 11.94 -21.11
CA GLY A 181 5.40 10.85 -21.23
C GLY A 181 6.41 10.85 -20.06
N LYS A 182 6.99 9.67 -19.84
CA LYS A 182 8.20 9.31 -19.07
C LYS A 182 8.79 10.32 -18.05
N LYS A 183 9.09 9.73 -16.89
CA LYS A 183 9.88 10.20 -15.74
C LYS A 183 9.14 11.04 -14.70
N ASN A 184 9.14 10.43 -13.52
CA ASN A 184 9.34 11.03 -12.22
C ASN A 184 8.19 11.87 -11.68
N THR A 185 7.78 11.51 -10.47
CA THR A 185 7.28 12.45 -9.47
C THR A 185 8.00 13.80 -9.68
N PRO A 186 7.29 14.91 -9.86
CA PRO A 186 7.91 16.19 -10.19
C PRO A 186 9.10 16.46 -9.25
N PRO A 187 10.25 16.97 -9.72
CA PRO A 187 11.41 17.24 -8.86
C PRO A 187 11.07 18.10 -7.63
N ASN A 188 9.99 18.87 -7.71
CA ASN A 188 9.49 19.72 -6.63
C ASN A 188 8.28 19.15 -5.87
N PHE A 189 7.82 17.91 -6.08
CA PHE A 189 6.62 17.38 -5.42
C PHE A 189 6.72 17.42 -3.88
N LEU A 190 7.89 17.08 -3.34
CA LEU A 190 8.18 17.15 -1.91
C LEU A 190 8.19 18.60 -1.39
N ALA A 191 8.63 19.56 -2.21
CA ALA A 191 8.69 20.97 -1.86
C ALA A 191 7.33 21.67 -2.00
N LEU A 192 6.56 21.32 -3.04
CA LEU A 192 5.24 21.89 -3.36
C LEU A 192 4.20 21.52 -2.30
N ASN A 193 4.30 20.31 -1.76
CA ASN A 193 3.43 19.82 -0.70
C ASN A 193 3.98 20.07 0.71
N GLY A 194 5.07 20.85 0.85
CA GLY A 194 5.65 21.19 2.15
C GLY A 194 6.30 20.05 2.92
N ILE A 195 6.40 18.85 2.33
CA ILE A 195 6.84 17.61 2.98
C ILE A 195 8.32 17.69 3.37
N LYS A 196 9.17 18.25 2.50
CA LYS A 196 10.60 18.44 2.80
C LYS A 196 10.81 19.41 3.98
N LYS A 197 10.07 20.53 4.00
CA LYS A 197 10.13 21.53 5.09
C LYS A 197 9.54 21.04 6.41
N ALA A 198 8.50 20.21 6.37
CA ALA A 198 7.91 19.62 7.58
C ALA A 198 8.86 18.60 8.21
N TYR A 199 9.45 17.73 7.38
CA TYR A 199 10.47 16.77 7.80
C TYR A 199 11.73 17.45 8.38
N GLU A 200 12.26 18.47 7.71
CA GLU A 200 13.41 19.24 8.21
C GLU A 200 13.10 19.95 9.53
N ARG A 201 11.87 20.43 9.77
CA ARG A 201 11.48 21.05 11.05
C ARG A 201 11.32 20.04 12.19
N GLU A 202 10.71 18.88 11.93
CA GLU A 202 10.53 17.84 12.95
C GLU A 202 11.87 17.27 13.40
N ASN A 203 12.82 17.06 12.47
CA ASN A 203 14.16 16.58 12.80
C ASN A 203 15.05 17.60 13.54
N VAL A 204 14.83 18.91 13.35
CA VAL A 204 15.54 19.95 14.10
C VAL A 204 15.07 20.02 15.56
N PHE A 205 13.80 19.70 15.84
CA PHE A 205 13.24 19.72 17.19
C PHE A 205 13.61 18.50 18.04
N SER A 206 14.08 17.42 17.42
CA SER A 206 14.58 16.21 18.10
C SER A 206 16.08 16.25 18.44
N LEU A 207 16.75 17.39 18.19
CA LEU A 207 18.18 17.60 18.44
C LEU A 207 18.47 18.66 19.53
N GLU A 208 17.45 19.12 20.26
CA GLU A 208 17.59 19.94 21.48
C GLU A 208 17.22 19.15 22.75
#